data_AF-A0A935KDD7-F1
#
_entry.id   AF-A0A935KDD7-F1
#
_cell.length_a   1.000
_cell.length_b   1.000
_cell.length_c   1.000
_cell.angle_alpha   90.00
_cell.angle_beta   90.00
_cell.angle_gamma   90.00
#
_symmetry.space_group_name_H-M   'P 1'
#
loop_
_entity.id
_entity.type
_entity.pdbx_description
1 polymer ?
#
loop_
_entity_poly.entity_id
_entity_poly.type
_entity_poly.pdbx_seq_one_letter_code
_entity_poly.pdbx_strand_id
1 'polypeptide(L)'
;MAPLNATPSVGEGMDNPNAVCGSIIECQNQALRESLPLAGSGLTLNYASSWVGGNKSKATAVIPVSGTQLPASLKRIDVQIDVAGRHFEQQLPAQPNQRLTFTWDGMDVYGRPVAGAAPTRIRIGYVYTAVYARSDEMAAAFARFSGIPLSGNQARGEVSIWQQHTISSTAVSPKAQGLAGWSLDVHHSYDPAGRTLYFGTGRHRSARKTADPVIATVAGNGQGYIAGYGDGGPAVDARL
;
A
#
# COMPACT_ATOMS: atom_id res chain seq x y z
N MET A 1 -73.63 14.59 9.29
CA MET A 1 -72.94 14.71 7.99
C MET A 1 -71.46 14.46 8.24
N ALA A 2 -70.89 13.43 7.61
CA ALA A 2 -69.45 13.19 7.68
C ALA A 2 -68.73 14.22 6.78
N PRO A 3 -67.57 14.77 7.19
CA PRO A 3 -66.82 15.69 6.35
C PRO A 3 -66.34 14.98 5.07
N LEU A 4 -66.46 15.66 3.93
CA LEU A 4 -65.88 15.18 2.67
C LEU A 4 -64.36 15.31 2.77
N ASN A 5 -63.68 14.18 2.91
CA ASN A 5 -62.22 14.13 2.78
C ASN A 5 -61.85 14.01 1.29
N ALA A 6 -60.73 14.63 0.91
CA ALA A 6 -60.19 14.50 -0.43
C ALA A 6 -59.87 13.05 -0.77
N THR A 7 -60.11 12.66 -2.01
CA THR A 7 -59.76 11.34 -2.54
C THR A 7 -58.24 11.15 -2.46
N PRO A 8 -57.73 10.04 -1.87
CA PRO A 8 -56.30 9.77 -1.86
C PRO A 8 -55.79 9.61 -3.29
N SER A 9 -54.76 10.37 -3.66
CA SER A 9 -54.06 10.21 -4.93
C SER A 9 -52.90 9.22 -4.77
N VAL A 10 -52.71 8.36 -5.76
CA VAL A 10 -51.48 7.58 -5.91
C VAL A 10 -50.42 8.54 -6.45
N GLY A 11 -49.24 8.57 -5.85
CA GLY A 11 -48.12 9.30 -6.43
C GLY A 11 -47.78 8.65 -7.77
N GLU A 12 -48.05 9.32 -8.88
CA GLU A 12 -47.64 8.83 -10.19
C GLU A 12 -46.12 8.77 -10.22
N GLY A 13 -45.57 7.59 -10.55
CA GLY A 13 -44.14 7.45 -10.78
C GLY A 13 -43.72 8.41 -11.89
N MET A 14 -42.78 9.31 -11.61
CA MET A 14 -42.30 10.24 -12.64
C MET A 14 -41.52 9.47 -13.69
N ASP A 15 -42.08 9.35 -14.89
CA ASP A 15 -41.34 8.92 -16.07
C ASP A 15 -40.32 10.02 -16.44
N ASN A 16 -39.03 9.72 -16.30
CA ASN A 16 -37.88 10.60 -16.54
C ASN A 16 -37.78 11.81 -15.58
N PRO A 17 -37.36 11.59 -14.32
CA PRO A 17 -37.11 12.68 -13.40
C PRO A 17 -35.96 13.58 -13.91
N ASN A 18 -36.02 14.87 -13.55
CA ASN A 18 -34.95 15.82 -13.87
C ASN A 18 -33.60 15.31 -13.35
N ALA A 19 -32.64 15.11 -14.27
CA ALA A 19 -31.28 14.74 -13.93
C ALA A 19 -30.42 15.98 -13.65
N VAL A 20 -29.54 15.87 -12.66
CA VAL A 20 -28.56 16.92 -12.33
C VAL A 20 -27.16 16.34 -12.52
N CYS A 21 -26.24 17.13 -13.09
CA CYS A 21 -24.82 16.76 -13.15
C CYS A 21 -24.22 16.81 -11.73
N GLY A 22 -23.67 15.68 -11.24
CA GLY A 22 -23.10 15.58 -9.88
C GLY A 22 -21.84 14.72 -9.74
N SER A 23 -21.42 14.02 -10.80
CA SER A 23 -20.29 13.10 -10.75
C SER A 23 -18.95 13.83 -10.58
N ILE A 24 -18.11 13.35 -9.66
CA ILE A 24 -16.76 13.86 -9.45
C ILE A 24 -15.75 12.83 -9.98
N ILE A 25 -15.01 13.20 -11.02
CA ILE A 25 -13.98 12.33 -11.63
C ILE A 25 -12.60 12.67 -11.09
N GLU A 26 -11.96 11.70 -10.46
CA GLU A 26 -10.57 11.77 -10.05
C GLU A 26 -9.68 11.12 -11.12
N CYS A 27 -9.03 11.93 -11.95
CA CYS A 27 -8.32 11.44 -13.13
C CYS A 27 -7.12 10.54 -12.78
N GLN A 28 -6.35 10.89 -11.76
CA GLN A 28 -5.06 10.26 -11.46
C GLN A 28 -5.21 8.83 -10.91
N ASN A 29 -6.24 8.59 -10.11
CA ASN A 29 -6.56 7.27 -9.55
C ASN A 29 -7.76 6.62 -10.26
N GLN A 30 -8.25 7.23 -11.35
CA GLN A 30 -9.35 6.76 -12.18
C GLN A 30 -10.59 6.38 -11.35
N ALA A 31 -10.96 7.26 -10.43
CA ALA A 31 -12.06 7.03 -9.51
C ALA A 31 -13.25 7.96 -9.79
N LEU A 32 -14.45 7.42 -9.63
CA LEU A 32 -15.71 8.15 -9.62
C LEU A 32 -16.12 8.37 -8.17
N ARG A 33 -16.59 9.56 -7.85
CA ARG A 33 -17.37 9.82 -6.63
C ARG A 33 -18.72 10.42 -6.94
N GLU A 34 -19.68 10.09 -6.09
CA GLU A 34 -21.03 10.65 -6.09
C GLU A 34 -21.40 11.13 -4.68
N SER A 35 -22.26 12.13 -4.60
CA SER A 35 -22.78 12.67 -3.34
C SER A 35 -24.27 12.94 -3.45
N LEU A 36 -25.04 12.41 -2.52
CA LEU A 36 -26.49 12.51 -2.48
C LEU A 36 -26.93 13.08 -1.11
N PRO A 37 -27.63 14.23 -1.06
CA PRO A 37 -28.16 14.75 0.19
C PRO A 37 -29.26 13.84 0.74
N LEU A 38 -29.23 13.62 2.06
CA LEU A 38 -30.28 12.90 2.77
C LEU A 38 -31.28 13.91 3.35
N ALA A 39 -32.49 13.96 2.77
CA ALA A 39 -33.53 14.90 3.13
C ALA A 39 -33.82 14.88 4.65
N GLY A 40 -33.94 16.07 5.24
CA GLY A 40 -34.24 16.24 6.68
C GLY A 40 -33.08 15.99 7.64
N SER A 41 -31.91 15.52 7.18
CA SER A 41 -30.76 15.23 8.05
C SER A 41 -29.63 16.26 7.99
N GLY A 42 -29.52 17.01 6.88
CA GLY A 42 -28.36 17.85 6.60
C GLY A 42 -27.08 17.06 6.27
N LEU A 43 -27.14 15.73 6.24
CA LEU A 43 -26.04 14.83 5.91
C LEU A 43 -26.07 14.48 4.42
N THR A 44 -24.93 14.00 3.93
CA THR A 44 -24.80 13.44 2.58
C THR A 44 -24.38 11.98 2.61
N LEU A 45 -24.98 11.20 1.72
CA LEU A 45 -24.55 9.84 1.38
C LEU A 45 -23.57 9.93 0.21
N ASN A 46 -22.36 9.42 0.39
CA ASN A 46 -21.28 9.57 -0.58
C ASN A 46 -20.77 8.21 -1.05
N TYR A 47 -20.57 8.07 -2.35
CA TYR A 47 -19.97 6.90 -2.98
C TYR A 47 -18.59 7.22 -3.52
N ALA A 48 -17.67 6.27 -3.45
CA ALA A 48 -16.36 6.37 -4.08
C ALA A 48 -15.93 5.02 -4.67
N SER A 49 -15.75 4.97 -5.99
CA SER A 49 -15.36 3.72 -6.67
C SER A 49 -13.97 3.24 -6.26
N SER A 50 -13.10 4.14 -5.77
CA SER A 50 -11.77 3.79 -5.23
C SER A 50 -11.81 2.95 -3.94
N TRP A 51 -12.98 2.78 -3.34
CA TRP A 51 -13.16 1.95 -2.14
C TRP A 51 -13.85 0.62 -2.40
N VAL A 52 -14.36 0.42 -3.62
CA VAL A 52 -15.00 -0.83 -4.03
C VAL A 52 -13.91 -1.79 -4.49
N GLY A 53 -14.02 -3.08 -4.15
CA GLY A 53 -13.01 -4.09 -4.47
C GLY A 53 -12.71 -4.26 -5.97
N GLY A 54 -13.57 -3.73 -6.86
CA GLY A 54 -13.29 -3.67 -8.30
C GLY A 54 -12.17 -2.70 -8.68
N ASN A 55 -11.91 -1.67 -7.87
CA ASN A 55 -10.81 -0.74 -8.12
C ASN A 55 -9.50 -1.31 -7.55
N LYS A 56 -8.63 -1.79 -8.45
CA LYS A 56 -7.35 -2.41 -8.08
C LYS A 56 -6.16 -1.45 -8.12
N SER A 57 -6.37 -0.15 -8.34
CA SER A 57 -5.28 0.82 -8.52
C SER A 57 -4.29 0.85 -7.34
N LYS A 58 -4.77 0.68 -6.11
CA LYS A 58 -3.95 0.61 -4.88
C LYS A 58 -3.42 -0.79 -4.56
N ALA A 59 -3.89 -1.82 -5.27
CA ALA A 59 -3.41 -3.20 -5.18
C ALA A 59 -2.41 -3.55 -6.29
N THR A 60 -2.34 -2.72 -7.32
CA THR A 60 -1.43 -2.89 -8.46
C THR A 60 -0.13 -2.12 -8.25
N ALA A 61 0.99 -2.81 -8.40
CA ALA A 61 2.33 -2.24 -8.40
C ALA A 61 3.00 -2.48 -9.76
N VAL A 62 3.56 -1.41 -10.34
CA VAL A 62 4.44 -1.49 -11.51
C VAL A 62 5.88 -1.48 -11.01
N ILE A 63 6.57 -2.59 -11.21
CA ILE A 63 7.90 -2.86 -10.68
C ILE A 63 8.90 -2.73 -11.84
N PRO A 64 9.74 -1.68 -11.89
CA PRO A 64 10.83 -1.62 -12.86
C PRO A 64 11.91 -2.63 -12.43
N VAL A 65 12.06 -3.71 -13.20
CA VAL A 65 12.94 -4.83 -12.84
C VAL A 65 14.31 -4.73 -13.52
N SER A 66 14.44 -3.92 -14.59
CA SER A 66 15.71 -3.64 -15.24
C SER A 66 15.78 -2.20 -15.78
N GLY A 67 16.99 -1.64 -15.77
CA GLY A 67 17.31 -0.35 -16.38
C GLY A 67 17.65 -0.45 -17.86
N THR A 68 18.16 0.63 -18.44
CA THR A 68 18.53 0.72 -19.86
C THR A 68 19.80 -0.06 -20.20
N GLN A 69 20.70 -0.24 -19.23
CA GLN A 69 21.96 -0.98 -19.38
C GLN A 69 21.99 -2.16 -18.41
N LEU A 70 22.39 -3.33 -18.92
CA LEU A 70 22.56 -4.54 -18.14
C LEU A 70 23.95 -5.13 -18.38
N PRO A 71 24.60 -5.71 -17.37
CA PRO A 71 25.85 -6.45 -17.57
C PRO A 71 25.63 -7.62 -18.52
N ALA A 72 26.53 -7.83 -19.48
CA ALA A 72 26.46 -8.95 -20.42
C ALA A 72 26.53 -10.33 -19.72
N SER A 73 27.06 -10.38 -18.51
CA SER A 73 27.12 -11.58 -17.68
C SER A 73 25.81 -11.92 -16.96
N LEU A 74 24.81 -11.03 -16.99
CA LEU A 74 23.52 -11.27 -16.35
C LEU A 74 22.77 -12.38 -17.09
N LYS A 75 22.42 -13.44 -16.38
CA LYS A 75 21.74 -14.61 -16.95
C LYS A 75 20.22 -14.43 -16.95
N ARG A 76 19.67 -13.97 -15.83
CA ARG A 76 18.23 -13.72 -15.63
C ARG A 76 17.97 -12.80 -14.44
N ILE A 77 16.72 -12.39 -14.29
CA ILE A 77 16.23 -11.62 -13.16
C ILE A 77 15.15 -12.46 -12.44
N ASP A 78 15.37 -12.74 -11.16
CA ASP A 78 14.40 -13.44 -10.30
C ASP A 78 13.67 -12.39 -9.43
N VAL A 79 12.35 -12.31 -9.52
CA VAL A 79 11.53 -11.39 -8.72
C VAL A 79 10.74 -12.18 -7.68
N GLN A 80 10.84 -11.79 -6.42
CA GLN A 80 10.07 -12.34 -5.32
C GLN A 80 9.17 -11.27 -4.71
N ILE A 81 7.91 -11.60 -4.46
CA ILE A 81 6.93 -10.69 -3.88
C ILE A 81 6.26 -11.39 -2.69
N ASP A 82 6.41 -10.81 -1.51
CA ASP A 82 5.75 -11.26 -0.29
C ASP A 82 4.68 -10.25 0.13
N VAL A 83 3.43 -10.70 0.25
CA VAL A 83 2.31 -9.86 0.73
C VAL A 83 1.35 -10.70 1.56
N ALA A 84 0.99 -10.21 2.75
CA ALA A 84 0.03 -10.88 3.65
C ALA A 84 0.29 -12.38 3.87
N GLY A 85 1.57 -12.77 3.98
CA GLY A 85 1.99 -14.16 4.17
C GLY A 85 2.03 -15.03 2.90
N ARG A 86 1.65 -14.49 1.74
CA ARG A 86 1.76 -15.17 0.44
C ARG A 86 3.07 -14.80 -0.23
N HIS A 87 3.65 -15.78 -0.91
CA HIS A 87 4.92 -15.66 -1.64
C HIS A 87 4.68 -15.91 -3.13
N PHE A 88 5.18 -15.00 -3.96
CA PHE A 88 5.10 -15.09 -5.42
C PHE A 88 6.51 -14.99 -6.00
N GLU A 89 6.82 -15.82 -6.98
CA GLU A 89 8.10 -15.79 -7.69
C GLU A 89 7.88 -15.71 -9.20
N GLN A 90 8.72 -14.93 -9.88
CA GLN A 90 8.73 -14.86 -11.33
C GLN A 90 10.16 -14.69 -11.85
N GLN A 91 10.50 -15.45 -12.89
CA GLN A 91 11.76 -15.34 -13.59
C GLN A 91 11.58 -14.56 -14.89
N LEU A 92 12.50 -13.65 -15.16
CA LEU A 92 12.49 -12.79 -16.35
C LEU A 92 13.83 -12.91 -17.08
N PRO A 93 13.83 -12.88 -18.43
CA PRO A 93 15.07 -12.90 -19.21
C PRO A 93 15.85 -11.59 -18.99
N ALA A 94 17.17 -11.64 -19.13
CA ALA A 94 18.04 -10.47 -18.97
C ALA A 94 17.90 -9.47 -20.14
N GLN A 95 16.82 -8.69 -20.16
CA GLN A 95 16.59 -7.65 -21.17
C GLN A 95 16.43 -6.27 -20.51
N PRO A 96 16.90 -5.19 -21.16
CA PRO A 96 16.77 -3.84 -20.61
C PRO A 96 15.31 -3.38 -20.60
N ASN A 97 15.03 -2.38 -19.75
CA ASN A 97 13.75 -1.66 -19.65
C ASN A 97 12.51 -2.53 -19.35
N GLN A 98 12.69 -3.67 -18.70
CA GLN A 98 11.58 -4.53 -18.34
C GLN A 98 10.81 -3.97 -17.13
N ARG A 99 9.49 -4.13 -17.18
CA ARG A 99 8.57 -3.80 -16.09
C ARG A 99 7.66 -4.98 -15.82
N LEU A 100 7.45 -5.28 -14.55
CA LEU A 100 6.52 -6.29 -14.08
C LEU A 100 5.31 -5.61 -13.42
N THR A 101 4.11 -5.97 -13.84
CA THR A 101 2.87 -5.52 -13.19
C THR A 101 2.37 -6.61 -12.26
N PHE A 102 2.37 -6.34 -10.96
CA PHE A 102 1.81 -7.22 -9.94
C PHE A 102 0.50 -6.64 -9.42
N THR A 103 -0.57 -7.43 -9.41
CA THR A 103 -1.86 -7.02 -8.83
C THR A 103 -2.26 -8.00 -7.74
N TRP A 104 -2.31 -7.52 -6.50
CA TRP A 104 -2.75 -8.32 -5.37
C TRP A 104 -4.28 -8.44 -5.34
N ASP A 105 -4.79 -9.61 -4.99
CA ASP A 105 -6.22 -9.92 -4.89
C ASP A 105 -6.83 -9.52 -3.54
N GLY A 106 -6.01 -9.10 -2.57
CA GLY A 106 -6.47 -8.70 -1.24
C GLY A 106 -6.63 -9.83 -0.24
N MET A 107 -6.18 -11.05 -0.58
CA MET A 107 -6.29 -12.20 0.30
C MET A 107 -4.96 -12.53 0.98
N ASP A 108 -5.05 -12.96 2.24
CA ASP A 108 -3.93 -13.56 2.98
C ASP A 108 -3.69 -15.03 2.57
N VAL A 109 -2.66 -15.65 3.13
CA VAL A 109 -2.30 -17.06 2.86
C VAL A 109 -3.40 -18.06 3.24
N TYR A 110 -4.35 -17.67 4.09
CA TYR A 110 -5.48 -18.49 4.51
C TYR A 110 -6.74 -18.24 3.66
N GLY A 111 -6.64 -17.41 2.61
CA GLY A 111 -7.76 -17.05 1.73
C GLY A 111 -8.72 -16.03 2.33
N ARG A 112 -8.34 -15.35 3.43
CA ARG A 112 -9.18 -14.35 4.08
C ARG A 112 -8.90 -12.97 3.50
N PRO A 113 -9.93 -12.10 3.37
CA PRO A 113 -9.72 -10.73 2.94
C PRO A 113 -8.93 -9.95 3.99
N VAL A 114 -7.89 -9.25 3.56
CA VAL A 114 -7.10 -8.35 4.40
C VAL A 114 -7.68 -6.96 4.32
N ALA A 115 -8.15 -6.44 5.46
CA ALA A 115 -8.65 -5.08 5.55
C ALA A 115 -7.48 -4.08 5.60
N GLY A 116 -7.55 -3.04 4.77
CA GLY A 116 -6.56 -1.95 4.79
C GLY A 116 -5.25 -2.29 4.07
N ALA A 117 -4.22 -1.51 4.36
CA ALA A 117 -2.93 -1.66 3.71
C ALA A 117 -2.11 -2.83 4.29
N ALA A 118 -1.59 -3.68 3.40
CA ALA A 118 -0.60 -4.69 3.72
C ALA A 118 0.79 -4.24 3.26
N PRO A 119 1.85 -4.49 4.06
CA PRO A 119 3.22 -4.33 3.60
C PRO A 119 3.52 -5.40 2.54
N THR A 120 3.99 -4.94 1.38
CA THR A 120 4.40 -5.80 0.26
C THR A 120 5.91 -5.67 0.11
N ARG A 121 6.63 -6.76 0.36
CA ARG A 121 8.08 -6.83 0.18
C ARG A 121 8.38 -7.35 -1.21
N ILE A 122 9.18 -6.62 -1.96
CA ILE A 122 9.58 -6.94 -3.32
C ILE A 122 11.09 -7.12 -3.32
N ARG A 123 11.57 -8.27 -3.78
CA ARG A 123 12.99 -8.55 -3.95
C ARG A 123 13.29 -8.80 -5.42
N ILE A 124 14.32 -8.15 -5.94
CA ILE A 124 14.76 -8.28 -7.33
C ILE A 124 16.18 -8.84 -7.29
N GLY A 125 16.35 -10.05 -7.80
CA GLY A 125 17.59 -10.81 -7.81
C GLY A 125 18.20 -10.85 -9.19
N TYR A 126 19.40 -10.29 -9.35
CA TYR A 126 20.17 -10.38 -10.58
C TYR A 126 21.07 -11.60 -10.52
N VAL A 127 20.84 -12.57 -11.40
CA VAL A 127 21.51 -13.88 -11.35
C VAL A 127 22.63 -13.95 -12.36
N TYR A 128 23.81 -14.34 -11.88
CA TYR A 128 25.04 -14.51 -12.64
C TYR A 128 25.55 -15.94 -12.49
N THR A 129 26.36 -16.39 -13.45
CA THR A 129 27.14 -17.62 -13.27
C THR A 129 28.21 -17.37 -12.21
N ALA A 130 28.32 -18.28 -11.24
CA ALA A 130 29.35 -18.24 -10.23
C ALA A 130 30.71 -18.52 -10.88
N VAL A 131 31.67 -17.63 -10.66
CA VAL A 131 33.07 -17.85 -11.02
C VAL A 131 33.87 -18.13 -9.77
N TYR A 132 34.74 -19.14 -9.83
CA TYR A 132 35.66 -19.45 -8.74
C TYR A 132 36.85 -18.50 -8.83
N ALA A 133 36.95 -17.54 -7.91
CA ALA A 133 38.13 -16.69 -7.80
C ALA A 133 39.21 -17.45 -7.01
N ARG A 134 40.42 -17.55 -7.57
CA ARG A 134 41.56 -18.16 -6.86
C ARG A 134 42.14 -17.15 -5.86
N SER A 135 42.73 -17.65 -4.78
CA SER A 135 43.19 -16.83 -3.65
C SER A 135 44.27 -15.80 -3.99
N ASP A 136 45.02 -16.01 -5.08
CA ASP A 136 46.03 -15.13 -5.66
C ASP A 136 45.43 -13.99 -6.53
N GLU A 137 44.20 -14.15 -7.05
CA GLU A 137 43.45 -13.11 -7.77
C GLU A 137 42.66 -12.19 -6.82
N MET A 138 42.65 -12.53 -5.53
CA MET A 138 41.78 -11.95 -4.51
C MET A 138 42.51 -10.92 -3.63
N ALA A 139 43.28 -10.03 -4.24
CA ALA A 139 43.86 -8.87 -3.55
C ALA A 139 42.70 -7.98 -3.01
N ALA A 140 42.46 -8.06 -1.70
CA ALA A 140 41.44 -7.32 -0.94
C ALA A 140 39.96 -7.61 -1.29
N ALA A 141 39.47 -8.84 -1.07
CA ALA A 141 38.03 -9.17 -1.21
C ALA A 141 37.15 -8.84 0.01
N PHE A 142 37.72 -8.39 1.13
CA PHE A 142 36.90 -7.92 2.24
C PHE A 142 36.06 -6.70 1.79
N ALA A 143 34.74 -6.79 1.98
CA ALA A 143 33.75 -5.73 1.75
C ALA A 143 33.37 -5.33 0.31
N ARG A 144 33.69 -6.11 -0.74
CA ARG A 144 33.28 -5.79 -2.13
C ARG A 144 31.77 -5.62 -2.36
N PHE A 145 30.93 -6.29 -1.57
CA PHE A 145 29.47 -6.22 -1.63
C PHE A 145 28.88 -5.89 -0.24
N SER A 146 29.42 -4.87 0.41
CA SER A 146 28.90 -4.40 1.71
C SER A 146 27.44 -3.96 1.59
N GLY A 147 26.56 -4.52 2.43
CA GLY A 147 25.15 -4.11 2.54
C GLY A 147 24.18 -4.67 1.50
N ILE A 148 24.63 -5.49 0.54
CA ILE A 148 23.75 -6.09 -0.49
C ILE A 148 23.64 -7.61 -0.24
N PRO A 149 22.44 -8.16 0.00
CA PRO A 149 22.28 -9.59 0.19
C PRO A 149 22.73 -10.38 -1.04
N LEU A 150 23.77 -11.19 -0.87
CA LEU A 150 24.25 -12.15 -1.85
C LEU A 150 23.77 -13.54 -1.49
N SER A 151 23.29 -14.30 -2.47
CA SER A 151 22.98 -15.72 -2.29
C SER A 151 23.66 -16.54 -3.37
N GLY A 152 24.38 -17.59 -2.98
CA GLY A 152 24.96 -18.57 -3.91
C GLY A 152 24.11 -19.84 -3.96
N ASN A 153 23.89 -20.37 -5.17
CA ASN A 153 23.36 -21.71 -5.37
C ASN A 153 24.47 -22.61 -5.92
N GLN A 154 25.12 -23.36 -5.03
CA GLN A 154 26.23 -24.24 -5.39
C GLN A 154 25.82 -25.36 -6.35
N ALA A 155 24.57 -25.85 -6.26
CA ALA A 155 24.07 -26.89 -7.16
C ALA A 155 23.87 -26.39 -8.61
N ARG A 156 23.61 -25.10 -8.79
CA ARG A 156 23.45 -24.47 -10.12
C ARG A 156 24.68 -23.69 -10.58
N GLY A 157 25.69 -23.53 -9.72
CA GLY A 157 26.84 -22.67 -9.98
C GLY A 157 26.40 -21.23 -10.27
N GLU A 158 25.47 -20.69 -9.49
CA GLU A 158 24.90 -19.34 -9.68
C GLU A 158 25.07 -18.46 -8.44
N VAL A 159 25.23 -17.15 -8.66
CA VAL A 159 25.22 -16.12 -7.63
C VAL A 159 24.12 -15.11 -7.96
N SER A 160 23.29 -14.79 -6.97
CA SER A 160 22.24 -13.78 -7.08
C SER A 160 22.56 -12.58 -6.20
N ILE A 161 22.43 -11.38 -6.78
CA ILE A 161 22.56 -10.11 -6.07
C ILE A 161 21.14 -9.54 -5.87
N TRP A 162 20.73 -9.35 -4.62
CA TRP A 162 19.35 -8.94 -4.31
C TRP A 162 19.21 -7.47 -3.95
N GLN A 163 18.24 -6.81 -4.56
CA GLN A 163 17.69 -5.52 -4.12
C GLN A 163 16.36 -5.76 -3.43
N GLN A 164 16.05 -5.01 -2.37
CA GLN A 164 14.79 -5.12 -1.65
C GLN A 164 14.08 -3.77 -1.56
N HIS A 165 12.79 -3.78 -1.87
CA HIS A 165 11.88 -2.66 -1.70
C HIS A 165 10.68 -3.08 -0.85
N THR A 166 10.14 -2.15 -0.07
CA THR A 166 8.90 -2.37 0.66
C THR A 166 7.91 -1.27 0.28
N ILE A 167 6.75 -1.69 -0.22
CA ILE A 167 5.64 -0.80 -0.56
C ILE A 167 4.42 -1.14 0.30
N SER A 168 3.39 -0.31 0.26
CA SER A 168 2.10 -0.61 0.88
C SER A 168 1.07 -0.84 -0.22
N SER A 169 0.43 -2.01 -0.20
CA SER A 169 -0.62 -2.38 -1.15
C SER A 169 -1.97 -2.46 -0.41
N THR A 170 -3.03 -1.96 -1.03
CA THR A 170 -4.38 -1.99 -0.45
C THR A 170 -5.36 -2.47 -1.53
N ALA A 171 -5.93 -3.65 -1.34
CA ALA A 171 -6.93 -4.21 -2.27
C ALA A 171 -8.37 -4.03 -1.77
N VAL A 172 -8.58 -4.08 -0.46
CA VAL A 172 -9.89 -3.83 0.16
C VAL A 172 -9.77 -2.60 1.05
N SER A 173 -10.53 -1.55 0.72
CA SER A 173 -10.63 -0.38 1.58
C SER A 173 -11.32 -0.77 2.89
N PRO A 174 -10.86 -0.30 4.07
CA PRO A 174 -11.57 -0.53 5.34
C PRO A 174 -13.03 -0.03 5.30
N LYS A 175 -13.32 0.98 4.46
CA LYS A 175 -14.68 1.49 4.23
C LYS A 175 -15.56 0.62 3.34
N ALA A 176 -15.01 -0.39 2.67
CA ALA A 176 -15.80 -1.34 1.88
C ALA A 176 -16.80 -2.13 2.75
N GLN A 177 -16.61 -2.15 4.07
CA GLN A 177 -17.48 -2.83 5.04
C GLN A 177 -18.71 -1.98 5.47
N GLY A 178 -18.94 -0.82 4.85
CA GLY A 178 -20.10 0.05 5.11
C GLY A 178 -21.35 -0.30 4.30
N LEU A 179 -22.12 0.72 3.91
CA LEU A 179 -23.40 0.61 3.17
C LEU A 179 -23.15 0.30 1.68
N ALA A 180 -22.55 -0.86 1.38
CA ALA A 180 -22.27 -1.32 0.01
C ALA A 180 -21.48 -0.30 -0.85
N GLY A 181 -20.43 0.28 -0.28
CA GLY A 181 -19.59 1.29 -0.96
C GLY A 181 -20.03 2.75 -0.73
N TRP A 182 -21.15 2.96 -0.05
CA TRP A 182 -21.59 4.29 0.40
C TRP A 182 -21.17 4.59 1.84
N SER A 183 -21.04 5.87 2.16
CA SER A 183 -20.85 6.34 3.53
C SER A 183 -21.43 7.72 3.79
N LEU A 184 -21.85 7.96 5.04
CA LEU A 184 -22.21 9.28 5.52
C LEU A 184 -20.97 10.19 5.59
N ASP A 185 -21.12 11.45 5.18
CA ASP A 185 -20.07 12.49 5.24
C ASP A 185 -19.38 12.66 6.60
N VAL A 186 -20.13 12.53 7.69
CA VAL A 186 -19.62 12.63 9.07
C VAL A 186 -18.92 11.37 9.56
N HIS A 187 -19.15 10.22 8.92
CA HIS A 187 -18.59 8.94 9.38
C HIS A 187 -17.23 8.68 8.73
N HIS A 188 -16.16 8.74 9.51
CA HIS A 188 -14.78 8.54 9.04
C HIS A 188 -14.22 7.23 9.58
N SER A 189 -13.17 6.71 8.94
CA SER A 189 -12.46 5.52 9.40
C SER A 189 -10.96 5.68 9.23
N TYR A 190 -10.17 5.12 10.15
CA TYR A 190 -8.72 5.21 10.10
C TYR A 190 -8.10 3.83 9.91
N ASP A 191 -7.18 3.72 8.95
CA ASP A 191 -6.31 2.55 8.77
C ASP A 191 -4.97 2.81 9.49
N PRO A 192 -4.70 2.15 10.62
CA PRO A 192 -3.44 2.31 11.35
C PRO A 192 -2.24 1.72 10.61
N ALA A 193 -2.42 0.63 9.85
CA ALA A 193 -1.33 -0.01 9.10
C ALA A 193 -0.92 0.85 7.89
N GLY A 194 -1.92 1.31 7.14
CA GLY A 194 -1.73 2.23 6.01
C GLY A 194 -1.50 3.69 6.41
N ARG A 195 -1.69 4.03 7.68
CA ARG A 195 -1.66 5.41 8.23
C ARG A 195 -2.50 6.38 7.40
N THR A 196 -3.70 5.95 7.03
CA THR A 196 -4.59 6.69 6.12
C THR A 196 -5.94 6.91 6.77
N LEU A 197 -6.37 8.17 6.82
CA LEU A 197 -7.71 8.57 7.22
C LEU A 197 -8.62 8.58 5.99
N TYR A 198 -9.73 7.86 6.05
CA TYR A 198 -10.77 7.82 5.03
C TYR A 198 -11.98 8.62 5.53
N PHE A 199 -12.30 9.72 4.85
CA PHE A 199 -13.41 10.60 5.23
C PHE A 199 -14.76 10.01 4.84
N GLY A 200 -15.86 10.57 5.34
CA GLY A 200 -17.22 10.26 4.89
C GLY A 200 -17.51 10.59 3.44
N THR A 201 -16.75 11.53 2.89
CA THR A 201 -17.00 12.20 1.61
C THR A 201 -16.36 11.52 0.39
N GLY A 202 -15.83 10.31 0.51
CA GLY A 202 -15.03 9.68 -0.56
C GLY A 202 -13.54 10.05 -0.56
N ARG A 203 -13.14 11.08 0.21
CA ARG A 203 -11.76 11.58 0.26
C ARG A 203 -10.90 10.76 1.22
N HIS A 204 -9.57 10.82 1.04
CA HIS A 204 -8.61 10.20 1.96
C HIS A 204 -7.38 11.10 2.18
N ARG A 205 -6.74 10.96 3.35
CA ARG A 205 -5.51 11.66 3.72
C ARG A 205 -4.51 10.67 4.29
N SER A 206 -3.33 10.59 3.68
CA SER A 206 -2.26 9.70 4.12
C SER A 206 -1.21 10.47 4.94
N ALA A 207 -0.88 9.97 6.13
CA ALA A 207 0.20 10.55 6.92
C ALA A 207 1.57 10.35 6.26
N ARG A 208 1.76 9.29 5.45
CA ARG A 208 3.03 9.02 4.75
C ARG A 208 3.41 10.09 3.73
N LYS A 209 2.42 10.80 3.17
CA LYS A 209 2.64 11.87 2.18
C LYS A 209 2.59 13.28 2.78
N THR A 210 2.19 13.43 4.03
CA THR A 210 1.87 14.74 4.62
C THR A 210 2.60 15.02 5.92
N ALA A 211 3.11 13.99 6.63
CA ALA A 211 3.92 14.21 7.81
C ALA A 211 5.38 14.32 7.40
N ASP A 212 5.96 15.50 7.63
CA ASP A 212 7.41 15.61 7.77
C ASP A 212 7.89 14.60 8.82
N PRO A 213 9.11 14.05 8.67
CA PRO A 213 9.67 13.17 9.68
C PRO A 213 9.65 13.89 11.03
N VAL A 214 8.87 13.36 11.97
CA VAL A 214 8.80 13.89 13.33
C VAL A 214 10.00 13.34 14.11
N ILE A 215 10.88 14.24 14.54
CA ILE A 215 11.95 13.92 15.49
C ILE A 215 11.36 14.05 16.89
N ALA A 216 11.44 12.98 17.66
CA ALA A 216 10.99 12.96 19.06
C ALA A 216 12.09 12.34 19.92
N THR A 217 12.29 12.91 21.11
CA THR A 217 13.16 12.31 22.12
C THR A 217 12.48 11.07 22.69
N VAL A 218 13.10 9.91 22.46
CA VAL A 218 12.62 8.61 22.99
C VAL A 218 13.38 8.15 24.22
N ALA A 219 14.52 8.78 24.50
CA ALA A 219 15.31 8.59 25.71
C ALA A 219 16.13 9.85 26.00
N GLY A 220 16.38 10.12 27.28
CA GLY A 220 17.14 11.29 27.69
C GLY A 220 16.24 12.49 27.98
N ASN A 221 16.51 13.18 29.09
CA ASN A 221 15.83 14.43 29.45
C ASN A 221 16.70 15.68 29.20
N GLY A 222 17.86 15.52 28.53
CA GLY A 222 18.81 16.59 28.25
C GLY A 222 19.68 17.00 29.45
N GLN A 223 19.60 16.30 30.59
CA GLN A 223 20.50 16.49 31.72
C GLN A 223 21.67 15.52 31.62
N GLY A 224 22.89 16.06 31.73
CA GLY A 224 24.12 15.27 31.65
C GLY A 224 24.16 14.13 32.66
N TYR A 225 24.77 13.03 32.19
CA TYR A 225 24.98 11.80 32.95
C TYR A 225 25.69 12.05 34.29
N ILE A 226 25.11 11.51 35.37
CA ILE A 226 25.79 11.32 36.66
C ILE A 226 25.73 9.82 36.96
N ALA A 227 26.88 9.23 37.30
CA ALA A 227 27.00 7.78 37.52
C ALA A 227 25.91 7.25 38.46
N GLY A 228 25.10 6.30 37.96
CA GLY A 228 24.04 5.63 38.72
C GLY A 228 22.64 6.24 38.60
N TYR A 229 22.44 7.30 37.81
CA TYR A 229 21.12 7.89 37.56
C TYR A 229 20.70 7.71 36.10
N GLY A 230 19.59 7.00 35.87
CA GLY A 230 18.99 6.82 34.54
C GLY A 230 18.41 5.43 34.30
N ASP A 231 18.79 4.45 35.12
CA ASP A 231 18.29 3.09 35.05
C ASP A 231 17.06 2.87 35.95
N GLY A 232 16.18 1.95 35.56
CA GLY A 232 15.02 1.53 36.37
C GLY A 232 13.80 2.45 36.29
N GLY A 233 13.86 3.56 35.54
CA GLY A 233 12.75 4.49 35.28
C GLY A 233 12.35 4.56 33.79
N PRO A 234 11.33 5.36 33.44
CA PRO A 234 10.98 5.62 32.05
C PRO A 234 12.18 6.16 31.25
N ALA A 235 12.37 5.68 30.01
CA ALA A 235 13.52 6.08 29.18
C ALA A 235 13.61 7.59 28.93
N VAL A 236 12.45 8.26 28.85
CA VAL A 236 12.35 9.72 28.67
C VAL A 236 12.87 10.52 29.87
N ASP A 237 12.95 9.90 31.05
CA ASP A 237 13.46 10.52 32.27
C ASP A 237 14.94 10.18 32.52
N ALA A 238 15.52 9.31 31.69
CA ALA A 238 16.93 8.95 31.79
C ALA A 238 17.82 10.19 31.62
N ARG A 239 18.91 10.24 32.37
CA ARG A 239 19.91 11.30 32.25
C ARG A 239 21.03 10.79 31.34
N LEU A 240 21.16 11.41 30.17
CA LEU A 240 22.09 11.00 29.09
C LEU A 240 22.96 12.20 28.70
#